data_AF-A0AAD6Q7C8-F1
#
_entry.id   AF-A0AAD6Q7C8-F1
#
_cell.length_a   1.000
_cell.length_b   1.000
_cell.length_c   1.000
_cell.angle_alpha   90.00
_cell.angle_beta   90.00
_cell.angle_gamma   90.00
#
_symmetry.space_group_name_H-M   'P 1'
#
loop_
_entity.id
_entity.type
_entity.pdbx_description
1 polymer ?
#
loop_
_entity_poly.entity_id
_entity_poly.type
_entity_poly.pdbx_seq_one_letter_code
_entity_poly.pdbx_strand_id
1 'polypeptide(L)'
;MEVHQIKRCMAQMLLLAGPGVLISTCCLGCALKLIFPYNWSWTTSLLLGGLLSATDPVAVVALLKDLGASKKLSTIIEGESLMNDGTAIVVYQLFYRMVLGESFNWVSILKFLTQVSLGAVGIGVAFGIASVLWLGFIFNDTVIEIALTLAVSYIAYFTAQEGAGVSGVLAVMTLGMFYAAVARTAFKGDGQQSLHHFWEMVAYMANTLIFILSGVVIAEGVLSSGNIFHNHGHAWGYLFLLYIFVQLSRFVVVGVSYPFLRYFGYGLDWKEATILIWSGLRGAVALSLSLSRTSDSSMYISSETGTLFVFFTGGIVFLTLIVNGSTTQFILHLLEMDRLSATKKRILNYTKYEMLKKALEAFGDLGDDEELGPVDWPTVKTYIASLNNLEGSFEHPHSASEAGNNLDPNNLKDIRIRLLNGVQAAYWGMLDEGRIMQTTAIILMQSVDEAIDLAAHECLCDWKGLQSNVHFPSYYKFLQASICPQRMVAYFTVERLESACYICAAFLRAHRIARRQLHGFIGGSDIASTVINESVAEGEEAR
;
A
#
# COMPACT_ATOMS: atom_id res chain seq x y z
N MET A 1 -4.06 0.64 -1.78
CA MET A 1 -3.33 1.60 -0.92
C MET A 1 -4.17 2.85 -0.68
N GLU A 2 -4.09 3.44 0.51
CA GLU A 2 -4.70 4.74 0.82
C GLU A 2 -3.82 5.89 0.26
N VAL A 3 -4.42 6.81 -0.50
CA VAL A 3 -3.71 7.90 -1.22
C VAL A 3 -2.92 8.81 -0.28
N HIS A 4 -3.51 9.13 0.87
CA HIS A 4 -2.91 9.97 1.89
C HIS A 4 -1.59 9.38 2.41
N GLN A 5 -1.58 8.09 2.71
CA GLN A 5 -0.38 7.39 3.17
C GLN A 5 0.69 7.32 2.08
N ILE A 6 0.30 7.10 0.80
CA ILE A 6 1.23 7.16 -0.32
C ILE A 6 1.89 8.53 -0.39
N LYS A 7 1.11 9.62 -0.34
CA LYS A 7 1.62 10.99 -0.41
C LYS A 7 2.62 11.28 0.70
N ARG A 8 2.34 10.86 1.94
CA ARG A 8 3.27 11.03 3.07
C ARG A 8 4.52 10.17 2.96
N CYS A 9 4.41 8.93 2.49
CA CYS A 9 5.54 8.01 2.37
C CYS A 9 6.32 8.15 1.06
N MET A 10 5.85 8.97 0.11
CA MET A 10 6.39 9.08 -1.26
C MET A 10 7.91 9.30 -1.27
N ALA A 11 8.41 10.19 -0.41
CA ALA A 11 9.85 10.45 -0.30
C ALA A 11 10.64 9.21 0.15
N GLN A 12 10.10 8.42 1.09
CA GLN A 12 10.73 7.18 1.56
C GLN A 12 10.72 6.11 0.47
N MET A 13 9.60 5.96 -0.26
CA MET A 13 9.48 5.04 -1.39
C MET A 13 10.47 5.37 -2.50
N LEU A 14 10.54 6.65 -2.92
CA LEU A 14 11.46 7.11 -3.97
C LEU A 14 12.93 6.96 -3.57
N LEU A 15 13.27 7.19 -2.30
CA LEU A 15 14.64 7.02 -1.80
C LEU A 15 15.09 5.56 -1.91
N LEU A 16 14.22 4.62 -1.55
CA LEU A 16 14.51 3.19 -1.62
C LEU A 16 14.50 2.67 -3.06
N ALA A 17 13.51 3.09 -3.87
CA ALA A 17 13.33 2.61 -5.23
C ALA A 17 14.30 3.22 -6.25
N GLY A 18 14.74 4.47 -6.05
CA GLY A 18 15.73 5.10 -6.94
C GLY A 18 17.15 4.81 -6.49
N PRO A 19 17.72 5.63 -5.58
CA PRO A 19 19.07 5.44 -5.05
C PRO A 19 19.32 4.05 -4.46
N GLY A 20 18.37 3.49 -3.71
CA GLY A 20 18.54 2.18 -3.09
C GLY A 20 18.74 1.04 -4.10
N VAL A 21 18.04 1.07 -5.23
CA VAL A 21 18.20 0.08 -6.33
C VAL A 21 19.54 0.22 -7.01
N LEU A 22 20.00 1.45 -7.25
CA LEU A 22 21.33 1.69 -7.81
C LEU A 22 22.45 1.21 -6.87
N ILE A 23 22.33 1.48 -5.57
CA ILE A 23 23.27 0.99 -4.56
C ILE A 23 23.27 -0.53 -4.51
N SER A 24 22.09 -1.16 -4.45
CA SER A 24 21.94 -2.62 -4.49
C SER A 24 22.60 -3.23 -5.74
N THR A 25 22.34 -2.63 -6.90
CA THR A 25 22.90 -3.07 -8.18
C THR A 25 24.42 -2.99 -8.18
N CYS A 26 24.99 -1.88 -7.72
CA CYS A 26 26.43 -1.71 -7.62
C CYS A 26 27.06 -2.67 -6.62
N CYS A 27 26.46 -2.83 -5.43
CA CYS A 27 26.94 -3.78 -4.41
C CYS A 27 26.97 -5.21 -4.94
N LEU A 28 25.86 -5.67 -5.54
CA LEU A 28 25.75 -7.02 -6.08
C LEU A 28 26.65 -7.21 -7.31
N GLY A 29 26.69 -6.24 -8.22
CA GLY A 29 27.55 -6.30 -9.40
C GLY A 29 29.04 -6.34 -9.05
N CYS A 30 29.48 -5.57 -8.05
CA CYS A 30 30.84 -5.64 -7.53
C CYS A 30 31.14 -7.00 -6.88
N ALA A 31 30.23 -7.53 -6.06
CA ALA A 31 30.40 -8.84 -5.43
C ALA A 31 30.53 -9.95 -6.48
N LEU A 32 29.62 -9.95 -7.48
CA LEU A 32 29.64 -10.88 -8.61
C LEU A 32 30.95 -10.80 -9.41
N LYS A 33 31.43 -9.59 -9.70
CA LYS A 33 32.65 -9.39 -10.49
C LYS A 33 33.91 -9.84 -9.76
N LEU A 34 34.02 -9.56 -8.46
CA LEU A 34 35.26 -9.72 -7.71
C LEU A 34 35.40 -11.09 -7.04
N ILE A 35 34.29 -11.76 -6.72
CA ILE A 35 34.30 -12.97 -5.88
C ILE A 35 33.96 -14.23 -6.68
N PHE A 36 33.14 -14.11 -7.73
CA PHE A 36 32.64 -15.28 -8.45
C PHE A 36 33.59 -15.68 -9.60
N PRO A 37 33.81 -16.98 -9.83
CA PRO A 37 34.84 -17.47 -10.75
C PRO A 37 34.43 -17.45 -12.24
N TYR A 38 33.28 -16.85 -12.59
CA TYR A 38 32.69 -16.93 -13.93
C TYR A 38 33.30 -15.96 -14.95
N ASN A 39 34.30 -15.16 -14.56
CA ASN A 39 34.99 -14.18 -15.43
C ASN A 39 34.06 -13.22 -16.20
N TRP A 40 32.90 -12.92 -15.63
CA TRP A 40 31.93 -12.01 -16.22
C TRP A 40 32.50 -10.59 -16.37
N SER A 41 32.10 -9.89 -17.42
CA SER A 41 32.40 -8.46 -17.56
C SER A 41 31.71 -7.65 -16.45
N TRP A 42 32.16 -6.41 -16.24
CA TRP A 42 31.47 -5.49 -15.32
C TRP A 42 30.00 -5.29 -15.72
N THR A 43 29.72 -5.16 -17.02
CA THR A 43 28.37 -4.94 -17.54
C THR A 43 27.46 -6.15 -17.32
N THR A 44 27.95 -7.38 -17.51
CA THR A 44 27.18 -8.60 -17.22
C THR A 44 26.96 -8.81 -15.72
N SER A 45 27.96 -8.50 -14.88
CA SER A 45 27.82 -8.58 -13.42
C SER A 45 26.80 -7.55 -12.90
N LEU A 46 26.84 -6.32 -13.40
CA LEU A 46 25.87 -5.26 -13.06
C LEU A 46 24.48 -5.54 -13.62
N LEU A 47 24.38 -6.20 -14.78
CA LEU A 47 23.11 -6.66 -15.33
C LEU A 47 22.40 -7.63 -14.38
N LEU A 48 23.12 -8.65 -13.88
CA LEU A 48 22.56 -9.57 -12.89
C LEU A 48 22.28 -8.86 -11.56
N GLY A 49 23.16 -7.95 -11.13
CA GLY A 49 22.92 -7.13 -9.94
C GLY A 49 21.65 -6.27 -10.03
N GLY A 50 21.37 -5.68 -11.20
CA GLY A 50 20.17 -4.89 -11.45
C GLY A 50 18.91 -5.74 -11.47
N LEU A 51 18.98 -6.90 -12.13
CA LEU A 51 17.92 -7.90 -12.12
C LEU A 51 17.58 -8.36 -10.70
N LEU A 52 18.60 -8.67 -9.90
CA LEU A 52 18.45 -9.08 -8.50
C LEU A 52 18.15 -7.92 -7.56
N SER A 53 18.01 -6.67 -8.03
CA SER A 53 17.66 -5.54 -7.18
C SER A 53 16.16 -5.30 -7.07
N ALA A 54 15.33 -5.85 -7.97
CA ALA A 54 13.88 -5.89 -7.86
C ALA A 54 13.42 -6.69 -6.62
N THR A 55 12.43 -6.19 -5.88
CA THR A 55 11.91 -6.82 -4.65
C THR A 55 10.40 -7.00 -4.74
N ASP A 56 9.89 -8.09 -4.20
CA ASP A 56 8.49 -8.49 -4.23
C ASP A 56 8.03 -8.99 -2.84
N PRO A 57 7.52 -8.11 -1.97
CA PRO A 57 7.15 -8.41 -0.61
C PRO A 57 5.73 -8.96 -0.50
N VAL A 58 5.09 -9.42 -1.58
CA VAL A 58 3.67 -9.81 -1.58
C VAL A 58 3.34 -10.77 -0.43
N ALA A 59 4.17 -11.79 -0.19
CA ALA A 59 3.98 -12.74 0.91
C ALA A 59 4.08 -12.08 2.31
N VAL A 60 5.02 -11.15 2.48
CA VAL A 60 5.23 -10.45 3.77
C VAL A 60 4.13 -9.43 4.02
N VAL A 61 3.70 -8.72 2.99
CA VAL A 61 2.60 -7.75 3.07
C VAL A 61 1.30 -8.44 3.48
N ALA A 62 0.98 -9.59 2.88
CA ALA A 62 -0.18 -10.39 3.28
C ALA A 62 -0.11 -10.77 4.76
N LEU A 63 1.04 -11.28 5.21
CA LEU A 63 1.29 -11.63 6.61
C LEU A 63 1.16 -10.42 7.56
N LEU A 64 1.69 -9.25 7.17
CA LEU A 64 1.58 -8.02 7.96
C LEU A 64 0.13 -7.58 8.11
N LYS A 65 -0.70 -7.74 7.08
CA LYS A 65 -2.14 -7.46 7.13
C LYS A 65 -2.86 -8.42 8.07
N ASP A 66 -2.58 -9.72 7.98
CA ASP A 66 -3.18 -10.74 8.83
C ASP A 66 -2.84 -10.57 10.31
N LEU A 67 -1.60 -10.17 10.61
CA LEU A 67 -1.12 -9.91 11.96
C LEU A 67 -1.52 -8.53 12.50
N GLY A 68 -2.18 -7.70 11.69
CA GLY A 68 -2.63 -6.35 12.09
C GLY A 68 -1.47 -5.38 12.36
N ALA A 69 -0.34 -5.57 11.67
CA ALA A 69 0.82 -4.70 11.77
C ALA A 69 0.53 -3.27 11.28
N SER A 70 1.49 -2.36 11.47
CA SER A 70 1.34 -0.93 11.12
C SER A 70 0.99 -0.75 9.64
N LYS A 71 -0.16 -0.11 9.35
CA LYS A 71 -0.60 0.25 7.97
C LYS A 71 0.49 1.02 7.23
N LYS A 72 1.18 1.93 7.91
CA LYS A 72 2.32 2.68 7.39
C LYS A 72 3.44 1.75 6.87
N LEU A 73 3.82 0.74 7.65
CA LEU A 73 4.88 -0.21 7.25
C LEU A 73 4.46 -1.00 6.00
N SER A 74 3.20 -1.47 5.97
CA SER A 74 2.65 -2.14 4.79
C SER A 74 2.70 -1.23 3.56
N THR A 75 2.29 0.02 3.69
CA THR A 75 2.28 0.98 2.58
C THR A 75 3.69 1.33 2.10
N ILE A 76 4.66 1.47 2.99
CA ILE A 76 6.08 1.69 2.62
C ILE A 76 6.64 0.48 1.86
N ILE A 77 6.42 -0.73 2.37
CA ILE A 77 6.93 -1.97 1.77
C ILE A 77 6.30 -2.22 0.39
N GLU A 78 4.96 -2.13 0.29
CA GLU A 78 4.26 -2.30 -0.98
C GLU A 78 4.68 -1.20 -1.99
N GLY A 79 4.81 0.05 -1.55
CA GLY A 79 5.15 1.17 -2.43
C GLY A 79 6.60 1.14 -2.91
N GLU A 80 7.52 0.75 -2.04
CA GLU A 80 8.93 0.52 -2.39
C GLU A 80 9.07 -0.57 -3.45
N SER A 81 8.40 -1.71 -3.26
CA SER A 81 8.41 -2.80 -4.24
C SER A 81 7.87 -2.40 -5.59
N LEU A 82 6.70 -1.74 -5.62
CA LEU A 82 6.08 -1.29 -6.87
C LEU A 82 7.03 -0.38 -7.67
N MET A 83 7.62 0.61 -7.00
CA MET A 83 8.55 1.54 -7.64
C MET A 83 9.91 0.92 -7.97
N ASN A 84 10.38 0.01 -7.13
CA ASN A 84 11.62 -0.72 -7.33
C ASN A 84 11.53 -1.58 -8.59
N ASP A 85 10.44 -2.33 -8.80
CA ASP A 85 10.25 -3.14 -10.00
C ASP A 85 10.36 -2.31 -11.27
N GLY A 86 9.72 -1.14 -11.30
CA GLY A 86 9.83 -0.19 -12.41
C GLY A 86 11.26 0.32 -12.62
N THR A 87 11.99 0.62 -11.53
CA THR A 87 13.36 1.14 -11.60
C THR A 87 14.38 0.06 -11.97
N ALA A 88 14.23 -1.15 -11.44
CA ALA A 88 15.07 -2.30 -11.74
C ALA A 88 14.99 -2.69 -13.22
N ILE A 89 13.81 -2.58 -13.86
CA ILE A 89 13.66 -2.78 -15.30
C ILE A 89 14.44 -1.73 -16.11
N VAL A 90 14.42 -0.46 -15.69
CA VAL A 90 15.18 0.61 -16.35
C VAL A 90 16.69 0.36 -16.22
N VAL A 91 17.14 -0.02 -15.02
CA VAL A 91 18.55 -0.36 -14.75
C VAL A 91 18.97 -1.60 -15.54
N TYR A 92 18.11 -2.63 -15.62
CA TYR A 92 18.33 -3.81 -16.44
C TYR A 92 18.48 -3.44 -17.92
N GLN A 93 17.58 -2.61 -18.46
CA GLN A 93 17.63 -2.19 -19.86
C GLN A 93 18.92 -1.43 -20.18
N LEU A 94 19.40 -0.56 -19.27
CA LEU A 94 20.67 0.15 -19.41
C LEU A 94 21.83 -0.85 -19.57
N PHE A 95 21.99 -1.76 -18.61
CA PHE A 95 23.11 -2.71 -18.65
C PHE A 95 22.95 -3.73 -19.78
N TYR A 96 21.72 -4.07 -20.16
CA TYR A 96 21.46 -4.95 -21.29
C TYR A 96 21.98 -4.34 -22.60
N ARG A 97 21.68 -3.07 -22.86
CA ARG A 97 22.21 -2.32 -24.01
C ARG A 97 23.74 -2.23 -24.00
N MET A 98 24.34 -2.01 -22.82
CA MET A 98 25.80 -2.03 -22.68
C MET A 98 26.41 -3.39 -23.01
N VAL A 99 25.74 -4.49 -22.65
CA VAL A 99 26.19 -5.84 -23.00
C VAL A 99 26.06 -6.12 -24.50
N LEU A 100 25.07 -5.53 -25.17
CA LEU A 100 24.93 -5.58 -26.63
C LEU A 100 25.96 -4.73 -27.40
N GLY A 101 26.85 -4.03 -26.70
CA GLY A 101 27.97 -3.28 -27.29
C GLY A 101 27.76 -1.77 -27.37
N GLU A 102 26.65 -1.23 -26.85
CA GLU A 102 26.49 0.22 -26.72
C GLU A 102 27.44 0.78 -25.64
N SER A 103 28.24 1.78 -26.00
CA SER A 103 29.10 2.45 -25.04
C SER A 103 28.38 3.63 -24.39
N PHE A 104 28.41 3.67 -23.06
CA PHE A 104 27.85 4.76 -22.28
C PHE A 104 28.94 5.41 -21.43
N ASN A 105 29.00 6.74 -21.49
CA ASN A 105 29.76 7.55 -20.55
C ASN A 105 28.88 7.87 -19.32
N TRP A 106 29.47 8.32 -18.21
CA TRP A 106 28.73 8.69 -17.00
C TRP A 106 27.57 9.66 -17.26
N VAL A 107 27.80 10.67 -18.12
CA VAL A 107 26.78 11.64 -18.53
C VAL A 107 25.66 10.99 -19.34
N SER A 108 25.97 10.03 -20.22
CA SER A 108 24.94 9.35 -21.01
C SER A 108 24.16 8.33 -20.18
N ILE A 109 24.77 7.71 -19.16
CA ILE A 109 24.06 6.90 -18.16
C ILE A 109 23.03 7.76 -17.43
N LEU A 110 23.46 8.90 -16.86
CA LEU A 110 22.57 9.78 -16.12
C LEU A 110 21.44 10.31 -17.01
N LYS A 111 21.78 10.70 -18.25
CA LYS A 111 20.79 11.12 -19.25
C LYS A 111 19.80 10.00 -19.57
N PHE A 112 20.28 8.78 -19.79
CA PHE A 112 19.44 7.61 -20.09
C PHE A 112 18.47 7.34 -18.94
N LEU A 113 18.97 7.21 -17.71
CA LEU A 113 18.15 6.95 -16.53
C LEU A 113 17.10 8.04 -16.32
N THR A 114 17.50 9.31 -16.47
CA THR A 114 16.59 10.45 -16.29
C THR A 114 15.53 10.50 -17.39
N GLN A 115 15.93 10.33 -18.65
CA GLN A 115 15.02 10.39 -19.81
C GLN A 115 14.03 9.23 -19.81
N VAL A 116 14.50 8.00 -19.57
CA VAL A 116 13.66 6.81 -19.56
C VAL A 116 12.70 6.84 -18.36
N SER A 117 13.16 7.30 -17.20
CA SER A 117 12.32 7.35 -16.00
C SER A 117 11.30 8.48 -16.04
N LEU A 118 11.74 9.73 -16.26
CA LEU A 118 10.84 10.89 -16.31
C LEU A 118 9.92 10.86 -17.52
N GLY A 119 10.40 10.36 -18.67
CA GLY A 119 9.58 10.18 -19.85
C GLY A 119 8.46 9.16 -19.63
N ALA A 120 8.76 8.03 -18.98
CA ALA A 120 7.75 7.05 -18.61
C ALA A 120 6.71 7.64 -17.63
N VAL A 121 7.17 8.37 -16.60
CA VAL A 121 6.27 9.06 -15.66
C VAL A 121 5.38 10.06 -16.38
N GLY A 122 5.93 10.87 -17.28
CA GLY A 122 5.18 11.85 -18.06
C GLY A 122 4.10 11.19 -18.94
N ILE A 123 4.44 10.11 -19.63
CA ILE A 123 3.48 9.34 -20.45
C ILE A 123 2.40 8.70 -19.57
N GLY A 124 2.78 8.08 -18.45
CA GLY A 124 1.82 7.48 -17.53
C GLY A 124 0.81 8.49 -16.96
N VAL A 125 1.27 9.68 -16.56
CA VAL A 125 0.39 10.77 -16.11
C VAL A 125 -0.49 11.27 -17.26
N ALA A 126 0.05 11.44 -18.47
CA ALA A 126 -0.72 11.91 -19.62
C ALA A 126 -1.87 10.94 -19.96
N PHE A 127 -1.59 9.63 -20.02
CA PHE A 127 -2.62 8.61 -20.21
C PHE A 127 -3.58 8.51 -19.02
N GLY A 128 -3.11 8.75 -17.80
CA GLY A 128 -3.97 8.81 -16.62
C GLY A 128 -5.00 9.94 -16.71
N ILE A 129 -4.55 11.14 -17.07
CA ILE A 129 -5.43 12.30 -17.29
C ILE A 129 -6.42 12.00 -18.43
N ALA A 130 -5.92 11.50 -19.57
CA ALA A 130 -6.77 11.15 -20.70
C ALA A 130 -7.84 10.10 -20.34
N SER A 131 -7.45 9.08 -19.58
CA SER A 131 -8.38 8.04 -19.16
C SER A 131 -9.43 8.53 -18.17
N VAL A 132 -9.07 9.39 -17.20
CA VAL A 132 -10.06 9.98 -16.29
C VAL A 132 -11.05 10.86 -17.04
N LEU A 133 -10.59 11.60 -18.07
CA LEU A 133 -11.48 12.34 -18.95
C LEU A 133 -12.43 11.40 -19.71
N TRP A 134 -11.95 10.26 -20.23
CA TRP A 134 -12.80 9.26 -20.88
C TRP A 134 -13.79 8.58 -19.93
N LEU A 135 -13.35 8.25 -18.71
CA LEU A 135 -14.21 7.70 -17.65
C LEU A 135 -15.32 8.67 -17.28
N GLY A 136 -15.07 9.97 -17.30
CA GLY A 136 -16.10 11.00 -17.10
C GLY A 136 -17.25 10.97 -18.11
N PHE A 137 -17.08 10.33 -19.27
CA PHE A 137 -18.14 10.14 -20.27
C PHE A 137 -18.90 8.82 -20.12
N ILE A 138 -18.41 7.89 -19.30
CA ILE A 138 -19.03 6.57 -19.07
C ILE A 138 -19.88 6.66 -17.81
N PHE A 139 -21.15 6.23 -17.87
CA PHE A 139 -22.06 6.29 -16.74
C PHE A 139 -22.50 4.88 -16.33
N ASN A 140 -22.07 4.47 -15.13
CA ASN A 140 -22.61 3.33 -14.38
C ASN A 140 -22.49 1.97 -15.09
N ASP A 141 -21.40 1.74 -15.84
CA ASP A 141 -21.09 0.45 -16.46
C ASP A 141 -19.68 -0.02 -16.02
N THR A 142 -19.67 -0.92 -15.05
CA THR A 142 -18.45 -1.45 -14.43
C THR A 142 -17.60 -2.27 -15.41
N VAL A 143 -18.21 -2.91 -16.41
CA VAL A 143 -17.50 -3.73 -17.40
C VAL A 143 -16.74 -2.83 -18.36
N ILE A 144 -17.37 -1.74 -18.82
CA ILE A 144 -16.70 -0.75 -19.67
C ILE A 144 -15.57 -0.06 -18.92
N GLU A 145 -15.76 0.30 -17.64
CA GLU A 145 -14.71 0.87 -16.80
C GLU A 145 -13.50 -0.06 -16.71
N ILE A 146 -13.72 -1.34 -16.39
CA ILE A 146 -12.66 -2.36 -16.32
C ILE A 146 -11.96 -2.50 -17.68
N ALA A 147 -12.72 -2.67 -18.76
CA ALA A 147 -12.17 -2.82 -20.11
C ALA A 147 -11.33 -1.62 -20.55
N LEU A 148 -11.77 -0.40 -20.20
CA LEU A 148 -11.03 0.82 -20.47
C LEU A 148 -9.72 0.86 -19.68
N THR A 149 -9.73 0.55 -18.39
CA THR A 149 -8.48 0.54 -17.60
C THR A 149 -7.46 -0.45 -18.16
N LEU A 150 -7.92 -1.63 -18.61
CA LEU A 150 -7.08 -2.63 -19.25
C LEU A 150 -6.53 -2.11 -20.59
N ALA A 151 -7.39 -1.59 -21.47
CA ALA A 151 -7.00 -1.07 -22.78
C ALA A 151 -6.01 0.09 -22.66
N VAL A 152 -6.27 1.07 -21.79
CA VAL A 152 -5.36 2.20 -21.56
C VAL A 152 -4.02 1.71 -21.02
N SER A 153 -3.99 0.72 -20.14
CA SER A 153 -2.73 0.16 -19.62
C SER A 153 -1.86 -0.42 -20.74
N TYR A 154 -2.44 -1.19 -21.66
CA TYR A 154 -1.70 -1.72 -22.81
C TYR A 154 -1.28 -0.63 -23.80
N ILE A 155 -2.17 0.32 -24.12
CA ILE A 155 -1.84 1.42 -25.03
C ILE A 155 -0.72 2.28 -24.45
N ALA A 156 -0.78 2.61 -23.15
CA ALA A 156 0.27 3.35 -22.46
C ALA A 156 1.60 2.59 -22.47
N TYR A 157 1.58 1.27 -22.24
CA TYR A 157 2.76 0.41 -22.32
C TYR A 157 3.44 0.49 -23.70
N PHE A 158 2.71 0.18 -24.77
CA PHE A 158 3.28 0.16 -26.12
C PHE A 158 3.70 1.55 -26.61
N THR A 159 2.92 2.58 -26.30
CA THR A 159 3.27 3.97 -26.65
C THR A 159 4.57 4.41 -25.96
N ALA A 160 4.74 4.06 -24.69
CA ALA A 160 5.96 4.35 -23.95
C ALA A 160 7.15 3.53 -24.48
N GLN A 161 7.00 2.21 -24.62
CA GLN A 161 8.07 1.28 -24.95
C GLN A 161 8.53 1.41 -26.41
N GLU A 162 7.61 1.35 -27.36
CA GLU A 162 7.92 1.35 -28.80
C GLU A 162 7.88 2.75 -29.39
N GLY A 163 6.90 3.58 -28.99
CA GLY A 163 6.72 4.92 -29.56
C GLY A 163 7.75 5.94 -29.05
N ALA A 164 8.01 5.96 -27.75
CA ALA A 164 8.87 6.95 -27.11
C ALA A 164 10.25 6.41 -26.68
N GLY A 165 10.44 5.08 -26.72
CA GLY A 165 11.69 4.44 -26.28
C GLY A 165 11.97 4.59 -24.78
N VAL A 166 10.93 4.81 -23.97
CA VAL A 166 11.01 4.90 -22.49
C VAL A 166 10.42 3.63 -21.86
N SER A 167 10.49 3.50 -20.53
CA SER A 167 10.03 2.26 -19.88
C SER A 167 8.50 2.14 -19.88
N GLY A 168 7.97 1.18 -20.64
CA GLY A 168 6.54 0.89 -20.68
C GLY A 168 5.98 0.45 -19.33
N VAL A 169 6.71 -0.40 -18.60
CA VAL A 169 6.27 -0.88 -17.28
C VAL A 169 6.19 0.27 -16.28
N LEU A 170 7.16 1.18 -16.28
CA LEU A 170 7.15 2.35 -15.40
C LEU A 170 6.03 3.34 -15.77
N ALA A 171 5.69 3.45 -17.06
CA ALA A 171 4.56 4.26 -17.51
C ALA A 171 3.22 3.70 -17.01
N VAL A 172 3.00 2.38 -17.12
CA VAL A 172 1.81 1.70 -16.60
C VAL A 172 1.75 1.76 -15.08
N MET A 173 2.88 1.61 -14.38
CA MET A 173 2.96 1.81 -12.94
C MET A 173 2.50 3.22 -12.55
N THR A 174 2.99 4.24 -13.25
CA THR A 174 2.61 5.64 -12.99
C THR A 174 1.13 5.87 -13.28
N LEU A 175 0.60 5.29 -14.36
CA LEU A 175 -0.83 5.28 -14.67
C LEU A 175 -1.65 4.64 -13.53
N GLY A 176 -1.22 3.49 -13.01
CA GLY A 176 -1.87 2.81 -11.89
C GLY A 176 -1.84 3.63 -10.59
N MET A 177 -0.71 4.28 -10.30
CA MET A 177 -0.61 5.21 -9.16
C MET A 177 -1.50 6.45 -9.35
N PHE A 178 -1.62 6.95 -10.59
CA PHE A 178 -2.52 8.04 -10.93
C PHE A 178 -3.98 7.62 -10.72
N TYR A 179 -4.38 6.43 -11.17
CA TYR A 179 -5.69 5.88 -10.84
C TYR A 179 -5.85 5.74 -9.34
N ALA A 180 -4.90 5.18 -8.59
CA ALA A 180 -5.04 5.08 -7.13
C ALA A 180 -5.29 6.44 -6.48
N ALA A 181 -4.62 7.51 -6.95
CA ALA A 181 -4.77 8.87 -6.44
C ALA A 181 -6.11 9.53 -6.81
N VAL A 182 -6.59 9.31 -8.04
CA VAL A 182 -7.76 10.02 -8.62
C VAL A 182 -9.03 9.15 -8.61
N ALA A 183 -8.92 7.84 -8.39
CA ALA A 183 -10.00 6.85 -8.49
C ALA A 183 -11.18 7.19 -7.59
N ARG A 184 -10.94 7.73 -6.38
CA ARG A 184 -12.00 8.16 -5.46
C ARG A 184 -12.89 9.27 -6.02
N THR A 185 -12.41 10.02 -7.02
CA THR A 185 -13.20 11.04 -7.74
C THR A 185 -13.77 10.55 -9.06
N ALA A 186 -13.08 9.60 -9.72
CA ALA A 186 -13.39 9.20 -11.08
C ALA A 186 -14.34 8.00 -11.18
N PHE A 187 -14.25 7.03 -10.27
CA PHE A 187 -15.11 5.84 -10.26
C PHE A 187 -16.21 6.02 -9.21
N LYS A 188 -17.48 5.82 -9.59
CA LYS A 188 -18.65 5.99 -8.70
C LYS A 188 -19.13 4.64 -8.17
N GLY A 189 -19.37 4.53 -6.86
CA GLY A 189 -20.09 3.41 -6.23
C GLY A 189 -19.41 2.02 -6.33
N ASP A 190 -20.22 0.98 -6.55
CA ASP A 190 -19.84 -0.46 -6.58
C ASP A 190 -18.76 -0.82 -7.63
N GLY A 191 -18.52 0.05 -8.62
CA GLY A 191 -17.50 -0.15 -9.64
C GLY A 191 -16.08 -0.23 -9.08
N GLN A 192 -15.79 0.50 -8.00
CA GLN A 192 -14.45 0.52 -7.41
C GLN A 192 -14.06 -0.85 -6.81
N GLN A 193 -14.99 -1.52 -6.13
CA GLN A 193 -14.74 -2.83 -5.54
C GLN A 193 -14.61 -3.89 -6.64
N SER A 194 -15.45 -3.82 -7.67
CA SER A 194 -15.39 -4.71 -8.83
C SER A 194 -14.06 -4.58 -9.59
N LEU A 195 -13.60 -3.34 -9.82
CA LEU A 195 -12.30 -3.05 -10.43
C LEU A 195 -11.14 -3.59 -9.58
N HIS A 196 -11.22 -3.44 -8.26
CA HIS A 196 -10.20 -3.96 -7.35
C HIS A 196 -10.10 -5.50 -7.41
N HIS A 197 -11.23 -6.20 -7.29
CA HIS A 197 -11.26 -7.66 -7.39
C HIS A 197 -10.78 -8.16 -8.76
N PHE A 198 -11.15 -7.47 -9.85
CA PHE A 198 -10.68 -7.83 -11.19
C PHE A 198 -9.15 -7.79 -11.28
N TRP A 199 -8.52 -6.67 -10.87
CA TRP A 199 -7.07 -6.54 -10.95
C TRP A 199 -6.33 -7.47 -9.98
N GLU A 200 -6.90 -7.73 -8.80
CA GLU A 200 -6.35 -8.72 -7.86
C GLU A 200 -6.34 -10.14 -8.46
N MET A 201 -7.44 -10.54 -9.11
CA MET A 201 -7.53 -11.82 -9.81
C MET A 201 -6.54 -11.92 -10.97
N VAL A 202 -6.44 -10.88 -11.81
CA VAL A 202 -5.49 -10.85 -12.93
C VAL A 202 -4.04 -10.91 -12.44
N ALA A 203 -3.70 -10.14 -11.40
CA ALA A 203 -2.37 -10.16 -10.81
C ALA A 203 -2.03 -11.54 -10.20
N TYR A 204 -2.98 -12.16 -9.50
CA TYR A 204 -2.82 -13.50 -8.95
C TYR A 204 -2.58 -14.55 -10.03
N MET A 205 -3.35 -14.53 -11.12
CA MET A 205 -3.16 -15.41 -12.26
C MET A 205 -1.79 -15.21 -12.93
N ALA A 206 -1.40 -13.96 -13.18
CA ALA A 206 -0.12 -13.62 -13.80
C ALA A 206 1.07 -14.06 -12.95
N ASN A 207 1.02 -13.80 -11.64
CA ASN A 207 2.06 -14.24 -10.69
C ASN A 207 2.18 -15.76 -10.68
N THR A 208 1.06 -16.48 -10.56
CA THR A 208 1.03 -17.95 -10.57
C THR A 208 1.66 -18.49 -11.86
N LEU A 209 1.30 -17.92 -13.01
CA LEU A 209 1.86 -18.33 -14.30
C LEU A 209 3.37 -18.09 -14.38
N ILE A 210 3.86 -16.91 -13.96
CA ILE A 210 5.30 -16.60 -13.97
C ILE A 210 6.07 -17.57 -13.08
N PHE A 211 5.58 -17.89 -11.88
CA PHE A 211 6.25 -18.83 -10.98
C PHE A 211 6.28 -20.25 -11.55
N ILE A 212 5.18 -20.73 -12.13
CA ILE A 212 5.12 -22.06 -12.75
C ILE A 212 6.08 -22.14 -13.95
N LEU A 213 6.01 -21.17 -14.87
CA LEU A 213 6.88 -21.14 -16.06
C LEU A 213 8.36 -21.03 -15.66
N SER A 214 8.68 -20.19 -14.68
CA SER A 214 10.04 -20.07 -14.17
C SER A 214 10.53 -21.38 -13.57
N GLY A 215 9.69 -22.05 -12.76
CA GLY A 215 10.01 -23.35 -12.18
C GLY A 215 10.32 -24.40 -13.24
N VAL A 216 9.52 -24.46 -14.31
CA VAL A 216 9.73 -25.38 -15.44
C VAL A 216 11.05 -25.08 -16.15
N VAL A 217 11.33 -23.83 -16.50
CA VAL A 217 12.56 -23.45 -17.21
C VAL A 217 13.80 -23.67 -16.35
N ILE A 218 13.72 -23.40 -15.04
CA ILE A 218 14.81 -23.71 -14.10
C ILE A 218 15.04 -25.22 -14.02
N ALA A 219 13.97 -26.02 -13.89
CA ALA A 219 14.08 -27.47 -13.82
C ALA A 219 14.69 -28.05 -15.09
N GLU A 220 14.21 -27.62 -16.27
CA GLU A 220 14.79 -28.01 -17.56
C GLU A 220 16.26 -27.60 -17.66
N GLY A 221 16.58 -26.34 -17.31
CA GLY A 221 17.95 -25.83 -17.34
C GLY A 221 18.90 -26.61 -16.44
N VAL A 222 18.47 -27.01 -15.23
CA VAL A 222 19.27 -27.80 -14.28
C VAL A 222 19.40 -29.27 -14.71
N LEU A 223 18.29 -29.88 -15.17
CA LEU A 223 18.24 -31.30 -15.55
C LEU A 223 18.93 -31.57 -16.90
N SER A 224 18.74 -30.70 -17.88
CA SER A 224 19.33 -30.82 -19.23
C SER A 224 20.82 -30.47 -19.23
N SER A 225 21.24 -29.54 -18.38
CA SER A 225 22.64 -29.09 -18.28
C SER A 225 23.48 -29.95 -17.33
N GLY A 226 23.21 -31.24 -17.21
CA GLY A 226 23.91 -32.16 -16.31
C GLY A 226 25.44 -32.07 -16.38
N ASN A 227 26.02 -31.75 -17.53
CA ASN A 227 27.47 -31.54 -17.69
C ASN A 227 27.99 -30.18 -17.14
N ILE A 228 27.18 -29.11 -17.17
CA ILE A 228 27.59 -27.77 -16.69
C ILE A 228 27.69 -27.76 -15.16
N PHE A 229 26.72 -28.38 -14.48
CA PHE A 229 26.69 -28.47 -13.01
C PHE A 229 27.67 -29.53 -12.47
N HIS A 230 28.02 -30.55 -13.25
CA HIS A 230 29.03 -31.53 -12.87
C HIS A 230 30.47 -30.97 -12.93
N ASN A 231 30.75 -30.01 -13.82
CA ASN A 231 32.00 -29.24 -13.84
C ASN A 231 32.02 -28.14 -12.75
N HIS A 232 30.85 -27.61 -12.37
CA HIS A 232 30.69 -26.59 -11.35
C HIS A 232 30.05 -27.14 -10.07
N GLY A 233 30.64 -28.17 -9.45
CA GLY A 233 30.16 -28.72 -8.18
C GLY A 233 30.02 -27.69 -7.04
N HIS A 234 30.63 -26.51 -7.19
CA HIS A 234 30.53 -25.37 -6.27
C HIS A 234 29.38 -24.38 -6.59
N ALA A 235 28.62 -24.54 -7.67
CA ALA A 235 27.58 -23.59 -8.09
C ALA A 235 26.49 -23.39 -7.01
N TRP A 236 26.09 -24.47 -6.32
CA TRP A 236 25.18 -24.40 -5.18
C TRP A 236 25.76 -23.61 -3.99
N GLY A 237 27.07 -23.74 -3.76
CA GLY A 237 27.78 -22.93 -2.75
C GLY A 237 27.80 -21.45 -3.12
N TYR A 238 28.05 -21.14 -4.40
CA TYR A 238 27.97 -19.76 -4.92
C TYR A 238 26.56 -19.19 -4.88
N LEU A 239 25.52 -20.02 -5.07
CA LEU A 239 24.13 -19.59 -4.91
C LEU A 239 23.85 -19.16 -3.46
N PHE A 240 24.27 -19.98 -2.48
CA PHE A 240 24.11 -19.63 -1.07
C PHE A 240 24.93 -18.39 -0.69
N LEU A 241 26.16 -18.28 -1.21
CA LEU A 241 26.99 -17.09 -1.03
C LEU A 241 26.33 -15.84 -1.63
N LEU A 242 25.73 -15.95 -2.81
CA LEU A 242 25.00 -14.87 -3.47
C LEU A 242 23.78 -14.47 -2.65
N TYR A 243 23.05 -15.42 -2.08
CA TYR A 243 21.96 -15.15 -1.14
C TYR A 243 22.44 -14.31 0.06
N ILE A 244 23.59 -14.63 0.67
CA ILE A 244 24.19 -13.80 1.74
C ILE A 244 24.48 -12.39 1.23
N PHE A 245 25.05 -12.25 0.03
CA PHE A 245 25.32 -10.93 -0.56
C PHE A 245 24.05 -10.12 -0.86
N VAL A 246 22.95 -10.76 -1.26
CA VAL A 246 21.64 -10.12 -1.44
C VAL A 246 21.10 -9.58 -0.11
N GLN A 247 21.29 -10.32 0.97
CA GLN A 247 20.87 -9.85 2.30
C GLN A 247 21.77 -8.73 2.82
N LEU A 248 23.08 -8.83 2.58
CA LEU A 248 24.03 -7.79 2.94
C LEU A 248 23.81 -6.52 2.14
N SER A 249 23.53 -6.62 0.83
CA SER A 249 23.23 -5.44 0.01
C SER A 249 21.98 -4.73 0.51
N ARG A 250 20.95 -5.47 0.90
CA ARG A 250 19.74 -4.90 1.51
C ARG A 250 20.04 -4.21 2.83
N PHE A 251 20.86 -4.81 3.69
CA PHE A 251 21.31 -4.18 4.94
C PHE A 251 22.05 -2.86 4.68
N VAL A 252 22.94 -2.83 3.68
CA VAL A 252 23.67 -1.61 3.27
C VAL A 252 22.69 -0.54 2.75
N VAL A 253 21.77 -0.91 1.85
CA VAL A 253 20.79 0.04 1.28
C VAL A 253 19.94 0.68 2.36
N VAL A 254 19.33 -0.13 3.24
CA VAL A 254 18.48 0.39 4.31
C VAL A 254 19.31 1.13 5.35
N GLY A 255 20.50 0.64 5.71
CA GLY A 255 21.39 1.29 6.67
C GLY A 255 21.88 2.66 6.22
N VAL A 256 22.30 2.81 4.95
CA VAL A 256 22.71 4.09 4.36
C VAL A 256 21.51 5.04 4.24
N SER A 257 20.32 4.51 3.92
CA SER A 257 19.11 5.30 3.78
C SER A 257 18.44 5.62 5.13
N TYR A 258 18.76 4.89 6.20
CA TYR A 258 18.11 4.99 7.51
C TYR A 258 17.99 6.41 8.08
N PRO A 259 19.03 7.27 8.10
CA PRO A 259 18.88 8.62 8.63
C PRO A 259 17.83 9.44 7.86
N PHE A 260 17.76 9.27 6.54
CA PHE A 260 16.77 9.93 5.69
C PHE A 260 15.39 9.30 5.84
N LEU A 261 15.30 7.96 5.96
CA LEU A 261 14.04 7.25 6.21
C LEU A 261 13.42 7.62 7.56
N ARG A 262 14.26 7.93 8.55
CA ARG A 262 13.82 8.42 9.86
C ARG A 262 13.37 9.88 9.82
N TYR A 263 13.98 10.70 8.97
CA TYR A 263 13.67 12.13 8.86
C TYR A 263 12.44 12.44 8.00
N PHE A 264 12.26 11.72 6.88
CA PHE A 264 11.17 11.97 5.93
C PHE A 264 9.91 11.15 6.22
N GLY A 265 8.76 11.67 5.78
CA GLY A 265 7.46 10.99 5.86
C GLY A 265 7.03 10.75 7.31
N TYR A 266 6.54 9.55 7.59
CA TYR A 266 6.15 9.15 8.95
C TYR A 266 7.34 8.80 9.87
N GLY A 267 8.57 8.79 9.34
CA GLY A 267 9.80 8.40 10.05
C GLY A 267 9.85 6.90 10.38
N LEU A 268 10.88 6.17 9.96
CA LEU A 268 10.99 4.73 10.20
C LEU A 268 11.65 4.41 11.55
N ASP A 269 10.99 3.63 12.41
CA ASP A 269 11.60 3.11 13.64
C ASP A 269 12.62 2.00 13.33
N TRP A 270 13.54 1.70 14.25
CA TRP A 270 14.54 0.64 14.06
C TRP A 270 13.91 -0.74 13.90
N LYS A 271 12.79 -1.02 14.60
CA LYS A 271 12.01 -2.25 14.44
C LYS A 271 11.42 -2.36 13.05
N GLU A 272 10.81 -1.27 12.56
CA GLU A 272 10.25 -1.18 11.21
C GLU A 272 11.36 -1.32 10.15
N ALA A 273 12.53 -0.74 10.37
CA ALA A 273 13.69 -0.86 9.48
C ALA A 273 14.24 -2.30 9.42
N THR A 274 14.23 -3.03 10.54
CA THR A 274 14.64 -4.44 10.59
C THR A 274 13.72 -5.31 9.75
N ILE A 275 12.40 -5.07 9.84
CA ILE A 275 11.42 -5.76 9.00
C ILE A 275 11.59 -5.38 7.55
N LEU A 276 11.82 -4.10 7.22
CA LEU A 276 12.05 -3.65 5.84
C LEU A 276 13.27 -4.32 5.17
N ILE A 277 14.31 -4.61 5.95
CA ILE A 277 15.48 -5.37 5.48
C ILE A 277 15.07 -6.82 5.21
N TRP A 278 14.39 -7.45 6.16
CA TRP A 278 14.02 -8.87 6.06
C TRP A 278 12.93 -9.14 5.01
N SER A 279 12.03 -8.19 4.80
CA SER A 279 10.90 -8.26 3.88
C SER A 279 11.29 -8.07 2.40
N GLY A 280 12.57 -7.80 2.11
CA GLY A 280 13.11 -7.59 0.75
C GLY A 280 13.20 -8.89 -0.06
N LEU A 281 12.09 -9.61 -0.16
CA LEU A 281 11.93 -10.81 -0.98
C LEU A 281 12.22 -10.51 -2.45
N ARG A 282 12.75 -11.48 -3.21
CA ARG A 282 12.87 -11.38 -4.67
C ARG A 282 11.69 -12.12 -5.30
N GLY A 283 11.15 -11.62 -6.41
CA GLY A 283 9.94 -12.22 -6.99
C GLY A 283 9.82 -12.15 -8.50
N ALA A 284 8.59 -12.02 -8.97
CA ALA A 284 8.18 -12.35 -10.34
C ALA A 284 8.89 -11.51 -11.42
N VAL A 285 9.18 -10.24 -11.16
CA VAL A 285 9.86 -9.35 -12.13
C VAL A 285 11.29 -9.79 -12.41
N ALA A 286 12.05 -10.17 -11.38
CA ALA A 286 13.40 -10.69 -11.56
C ALA A 286 13.39 -11.99 -12.38
N LEU A 287 12.44 -12.89 -12.08
CA LEU A 287 12.25 -14.13 -12.82
C LEU A 287 11.90 -13.88 -14.28
N SER A 288 10.91 -13.03 -14.58
CA SER A 288 10.48 -12.77 -15.94
C SER A 288 11.58 -12.14 -16.81
N LEU A 289 12.34 -11.20 -16.25
CA LEU A 289 13.53 -10.63 -16.92
C LEU A 289 14.58 -11.71 -17.20
N SER A 290 14.87 -12.59 -16.24
CA SER A 290 15.84 -13.68 -16.43
C SER A 290 15.41 -14.65 -17.55
N LEU A 291 14.10 -14.95 -17.65
CA LEU A 291 13.54 -15.83 -18.66
C LEU A 291 13.59 -15.23 -20.06
N SER A 292 13.21 -13.94 -20.18
CA SER A 292 13.25 -13.23 -21.47
C SER A 292 14.62 -13.28 -22.14
N ARG A 293 15.70 -13.35 -21.34
CA ARG A 293 17.05 -13.48 -21.89
C ARG A 293 17.35 -14.86 -22.45
N THR A 294 16.79 -15.93 -21.90
CA THR A 294 17.06 -17.29 -22.40
C THR A 294 16.57 -17.46 -23.83
N SER A 295 15.45 -16.83 -24.17
CA SER A 295 14.86 -16.86 -25.52
C SER A 295 15.66 -16.05 -26.54
N ASP A 296 16.30 -14.96 -26.11
CA ASP A 296 16.99 -14.01 -26.97
C ASP A 296 18.49 -14.38 -27.06
N SER A 297 18.82 -15.44 -27.82
CA SER A 297 20.21 -15.89 -28.05
C SER A 297 21.01 -14.88 -28.89
N SER A 298 21.34 -13.72 -28.30
CA SER A 298 22.22 -12.75 -28.91
C SER A 298 23.69 -13.20 -28.80
N MET A 299 24.47 -12.93 -29.85
CA MET A 299 25.90 -13.24 -30.04
C MET A 299 26.82 -12.76 -28.89
N TYR A 300 26.33 -11.91 -27.99
CA TYR A 300 27.09 -11.22 -26.95
C TYR A 300 27.03 -11.87 -25.56
N ILE A 301 26.08 -12.77 -25.28
CA ILE A 301 26.06 -13.54 -24.03
C ILE A 301 25.93 -15.03 -24.38
N SER A 302 26.89 -15.83 -23.90
CA SER A 302 26.89 -17.29 -24.07
C SER A 302 25.62 -17.90 -23.48
N SER A 303 25.10 -18.94 -24.14
CA SER A 303 23.96 -19.73 -23.64
C SER A 303 24.19 -20.22 -22.21
N GLU A 304 25.44 -20.55 -21.85
CA GLU A 304 25.83 -20.96 -20.49
C GLU A 304 25.60 -19.85 -19.45
N THR A 305 25.95 -18.60 -19.77
CA THR A 305 25.72 -17.45 -18.88
C THR A 305 24.22 -17.20 -18.68
N GLY A 306 23.41 -17.38 -19.72
CA GLY A 306 21.95 -17.30 -19.62
C GLY A 306 21.36 -18.33 -18.65
N THR A 307 21.81 -19.59 -18.76
CA THR A 307 21.40 -20.66 -17.83
C THR A 307 21.83 -20.35 -16.40
N LEU A 308 23.04 -19.83 -16.18
CA LEU A 308 23.50 -19.40 -14.85
C LEU A 308 22.68 -18.24 -14.29
N PHE A 309 22.25 -17.29 -15.13
CA PHE A 309 21.40 -16.17 -14.70
C PHE A 309 20.04 -16.67 -14.20
N VAL A 310 19.40 -17.57 -14.95
CA VAL A 310 18.14 -18.20 -14.55
C VAL A 310 18.31 -19.02 -13.28
N PHE A 311 19.41 -19.80 -13.17
CA PHE A 311 19.72 -20.58 -11.98
C PHE A 311 19.91 -19.71 -10.74
N PHE A 312 20.74 -18.66 -10.80
CA PHE A 312 20.97 -17.77 -9.66
C PHE A 312 19.72 -16.99 -9.28
N THR A 313 19.01 -16.43 -10.27
CA THR A 313 17.78 -15.68 -10.03
C THR A 313 16.71 -16.57 -9.40
N GLY A 314 16.45 -17.72 -10.01
CA GLY A 314 15.51 -18.71 -9.52
C GLY A 314 15.84 -19.20 -8.11
N GLY A 315 17.10 -19.55 -7.87
CA GLY A 315 17.58 -20.00 -6.57
C GLY A 315 17.46 -18.92 -5.48
N ILE A 316 17.75 -17.65 -5.80
CA ILE A 316 17.60 -16.54 -4.83
C ILE A 316 16.13 -16.27 -4.55
N VAL A 317 15.28 -16.25 -5.56
CA VAL A 317 13.82 -16.07 -5.37
C VAL A 317 13.29 -17.20 -4.50
N PHE A 318 13.65 -18.45 -4.79
CA PHE A 318 13.28 -19.61 -3.97
C PHE A 318 13.78 -19.48 -2.52
N LEU A 319 15.06 -19.18 -2.32
CA LEU A 319 15.66 -19.04 -0.99
C LEU A 319 15.04 -17.88 -0.20
N THR A 320 14.83 -16.72 -0.82
CA THR A 320 14.23 -15.58 -0.14
C THR A 320 12.76 -15.85 0.23
N LEU A 321 11.97 -16.46 -0.66
CA LEU A 321 10.58 -16.82 -0.36
C LEU A 321 10.48 -17.85 0.77
N ILE A 322 11.30 -18.92 0.74
CA ILE A 322 11.25 -19.96 1.77
C ILE A 322 11.87 -19.50 3.08
N VAL A 323 13.07 -18.93 3.04
CA VAL A 323 13.81 -18.55 4.25
C VAL A 323 13.22 -17.27 4.82
N ASN A 324 13.27 -16.15 4.09
CA ASN A 324 12.81 -14.88 4.66
C ASN A 324 11.29 -14.87 4.82
N GLY A 325 10.54 -15.39 3.85
CA GLY A 325 9.07 -15.40 3.91
C GLY A 325 8.55 -16.14 5.14
N SER A 326 9.03 -17.37 5.38
CA SER A 326 8.62 -18.15 6.56
C SER A 326 9.11 -17.56 7.89
N THR A 327 10.33 -17.00 7.92
CA THR A 327 10.91 -16.45 9.16
C THR A 327 10.42 -15.05 9.50
N THR A 328 9.75 -14.34 8.57
CA THR A 328 9.24 -12.99 8.83
C THR A 328 8.24 -12.97 9.99
N GLN A 329 7.35 -13.97 10.08
CA GLN A 329 6.40 -14.08 11.19
C GLN A 329 7.11 -14.21 12.54
N PHE A 330 8.17 -15.02 12.59
CA PHE A 330 8.98 -15.18 13.79
C PHE A 330 9.66 -13.86 14.21
N ILE A 331 10.21 -13.11 13.25
CA ILE A 331 10.83 -11.80 13.53
C ILE A 331 9.80 -10.78 14.01
N LEU A 332 8.60 -10.76 13.44
CA LEU A 332 7.51 -9.89 13.90
C LEU A 332 7.14 -10.16 15.36
N HIS A 333 7.03 -11.43 15.73
CA HIS A 333 6.77 -11.84 17.11
C HIS A 333 7.96 -11.51 18.04
N LEU A 334 9.20 -11.68 17.57
CA LEU A 334 10.40 -11.33 18.34
C LEU A 334 10.50 -9.82 18.61
N LEU A 335 10.06 -8.99 17.67
CA LEU A 335 10.05 -7.53 17.80
C LEU A 335 8.81 -7.00 18.57
N GLU A 336 7.91 -7.90 19.02
CA GLU A 336 6.63 -7.60 19.68
C GLU A 336 5.70 -6.69 18.85
N MET A 337 5.74 -6.82 17.52
CA MET A 337 4.93 -6.01 16.60
C MET A 337 3.56 -6.62 16.29
N ASP A 338 3.28 -7.81 16.81
CA ASP A 338 2.05 -8.59 16.66
C ASP A 338 1.10 -8.47 17.87
N ARG A 339 1.52 -7.77 18.94
CA ARG A 339 0.67 -7.59 20.13
C ARG A 339 -0.34 -6.46 19.94
N LEU A 340 -1.62 -6.81 20.08
CA LEU A 340 -2.70 -5.82 20.21
C LEU A 340 -2.47 -4.99 21.48
N SER A 341 -2.47 -3.66 21.33
CA SER A 341 -2.53 -2.71 22.45
C SER A 341 -3.65 -3.09 23.44
N ALA A 342 -3.47 -2.80 24.73
CA ALA A 342 -4.49 -3.06 25.76
C ALA A 342 -5.85 -2.48 25.38
N THR A 343 -5.87 -1.31 24.73
CA THR A 343 -7.08 -0.67 24.21
C THR A 343 -7.68 -1.45 23.04
N LYS A 344 -6.88 -1.89 22.05
CA LYS A 344 -7.37 -2.75 20.95
C LYS A 344 -7.95 -4.08 21.46
N LYS A 345 -7.33 -4.68 22.49
CA LYS A 345 -7.83 -5.90 23.12
C LYS A 345 -9.16 -5.66 23.84
N ARG A 346 -9.30 -4.53 24.55
CA ARG A 346 -10.56 -4.11 25.19
C ARG A 346 -11.66 -3.89 24.15
N ILE A 347 -11.33 -3.24 23.04
CA ILE A 347 -12.23 -3.03 21.90
C ILE A 347 -12.69 -4.37 21.32
N LEU A 348 -11.75 -5.29 21.03
CA LEU A 348 -12.08 -6.60 20.50
C LEU A 348 -13.03 -7.37 21.42
N ASN A 349 -12.81 -7.33 22.73
CA ASN A 349 -13.67 -7.98 23.71
C ASN A 349 -15.07 -7.35 23.74
N TYR A 350 -15.18 -6.03 23.69
CA TYR A 350 -16.47 -5.35 23.61
C TYR A 350 -17.19 -5.64 22.29
N THR A 351 -16.48 -5.63 21.15
CA THR A 351 -17.08 -5.97 19.85
C THR A 351 -17.60 -7.40 19.85
N LYS A 352 -16.85 -8.36 20.41
CA LYS A 352 -17.33 -9.74 20.60
C LYS A 352 -18.60 -9.78 21.46
N TYR A 353 -18.64 -9.00 22.56
CA TYR A 353 -19.81 -8.89 23.43
C TYR A 353 -21.03 -8.35 22.67
N GLU A 354 -20.92 -7.22 21.96
CA GLU A 354 -22.03 -6.62 21.21
C GLU A 354 -22.50 -7.50 20.03
N MET A 355 -21.56 -8.11 19.29
CA MET A 355 -21.92 -9.06 18.23
C MET A 355 -22.72 -10.23 18.77
N LEU A 356 -22.32 -10.74 19.94
CA LEU A 356 -23.01 -11.85 20.57
C LEU A 356 -24.37 -11.43 21.15
N LYS A 357 -24.46 -10.24 21.75
CA LYS A 357 -25.72 -9.66 22.21
C LYS A 357 -26.70 -9.50 21.04
N LYS A 358 -26.25 -8.96 19.91
CA LYS A 358 -27.07 -8.84 18.69
C LYS A 358 -27.48 -10.20 18.12
N ALA A 359 -26.58 -11.19 18.16
CA ALA A 359 -26.92 -12.56 17.79
C ALA A 359 -27.98 -13.17 18.71
N LEU A 360 -27.93 -12.88 20.03
CA LEU A 360 -28.94 -13.32 21.00
C LEU A 360 -30.28 -12.60 20.80
N GLU A 361 -30.28 -11.28 20.57
CA GLU A 361 -31.48 -10.52 20.23
C GLU A 361 -32.14 -11.09 18.98
N ALA A 362 -31.38 -11.24 17.89
CA ALA A 362 -31.89 -11.83 16.64
C ALA A 362 -32.37 -13.28 16.83
N PHE A 363 -31.69 -14.07 17.65
CA PHE A 363 -32.13 -15.44 17.99
C PHE A 363 -33.44 -15.44 18.79
N GLY A 364 -33.64 -14.46 19.68
CA GLY A 364 -34.91 -14.25 20.37
C GLY A 364 -36.03 -13.85 19.41
N ASP A 365 -35.77 -12.86 18.55
CA ASP A 365 -36.73 -12.38 17.55
C ASP A 365 -37.17 -13.51 16.59
N LEU A 366 -36.24 -14.41 16.22
CA LEU A 366 -36.51 -15.61 15.43
C LEU A 366 -37.43 -16.61 16.15
N GLY A 367 -37.35 -16.68 17.48
CA GLY A 367 -38.24 -17.52 18.29
C GLY A 367 -39.67 -16.99 18.40
N ASP A 368 -39.83 -15.67 18.30
CA ASP A 368 -41.13 -14.99 18.33
C ASP A 368 -41.77 -14.86 16.92
N ASP A 369 -41.11 -15.35 15.88
CA ASP A 369 -41.58 -15.32 14.49
C ASP A 369 -42.76 -16.27 14.26
N GLU A 370 -43.74 -15.84 13.46
CA GLU A 370 -45.00 -16.58 13.23
C GLU A 370 -44.80 -17.89 12.43
N GLU A 371 -43.78 -17.95 11.56
CA GLU A 371 -43.45 -19.14 10.76
C GLU A 371 -42.45 -20.06 11.48
N LEU A 372 -41.51 -19.49 12.23
CA LEU A 372 -40.40 -20.23 12.87
C LEU A 372 -40.62 -20.53 14.36
N GLY A 373 -41.59 -19.90 15.00
CA GLY A 373 -41.92 -20.08 16.43
C GLY A 373 -42.15 -21.52 16.92
N PRO A 374 -42.75 -22.45 16.13
CA PRO A 374 -42.95 -23.84 16.57
C PRO A 374 -41.69 -24.72 16.58
N VAL A 375 -40.51 -24.19 16.23
CA VAL A 375 -39.25 -24.94 16.18
C VAL A 375 -38.73 -25.27 17.60
N ASP A 376 -38.02 -26.40 17.74
CA ASP A 376 -37.32 -26.80 18.97
C ASP A 376 -36.05 -25.96 19.19
N TRP A 377 -36.24 -24.71 19.62
CA TRP A 377 -35.18 -23.73 19.89
C TRP A 377 -34.08 -24.19 20.85
N PRO A 378 -34.36 -24.97 21.92
CA PRO A 378 -33.33 -25.59 22.74
C PRO A 378 -32.34 -26.44 21.94
N THR A 379 -32.84 -27.24 21.01
CA THR A 379 -32.02 -28.08 20.13
C THR A 379 -31.27 -27.23 19.10
N VAL A 380 -31.91 -26.19 18.54
CA VAL A 380 -31.22 -25.26 17.62
C VAL A 380 -30.07 -24.54 18.32
N LYS A 381 -30.25 -24.11 19.56
CA LYS A 381 -29.21 -23.46 20.37
C LYS A 381 -27.97 -24.34 20.51
N THR A 382 -28.15 -25.65 20.71
CA THR A 382 -27.02 -26.61 20.78
C THR A 382 -26.23 -26.75 19.48
N TYR A 383 -26.80 -26.44 18.32
CA TYR A 383 -26.08 -26.44 17.03
C TYR A 383 -25.38 -25.11 16.74
N ILE A 384 -25.76 -24.02 17.42
CA ILE A 384 -25.15 -22.70 17.24
C ILE A 384 -23.93 -22.58 18.15
N ALA A 385 -22.75 -22.88 17.59
CA ALA A 385 -21.47 -22.88 18.32
C ALA A 385 -21.16 -21.55 19.04
N SER A 386 -21.62 -20.41 18.50
CA SER A 386 -21.44 -19.09 19.13
C SER A 386 -22.30 -18.89 20.39
N LEU A 387 -23.36 -19.68 20.57
CA LEU A 387 -24.29 -19.60 21.69
C LEU A 387 -24.08 -20.70 22.75
N ASN A 388 -23.26 -21.72 22.47
CA ASN A 388 -23.01 -22.82 23.41
C ASN A 388 -22.07 -22.46 24.58
N ASN A 389 -21.21 -21.45 24.42
CA ASN A 389 -20.23 -21.06 25.45
C ASN A 389 -20.78 -20.05 26.48
N LEU A 390 -22.09 -20.05 26.72
CA LEU A 390 -22.83 -18.91 27.32
C LEU A 390 -23.23 -19.02 28.79
N GLU A 391 -22.67 -19.94 29.56
CA GLU A 391 -23.03 -20.09 30.99
C GLU A 391 -22.33 -19.10 31.95
N GLY A 392 -21.57 -18.12 31.43
CA GLY A 392 -20.96 -17.05 32.23
C GLY A 392 -21.85 -15.81 32.36
N SER A 393 -21.92 -15.21 33.54
CA SER A 393 -22.57 -13.92 33.79
C SER A 393 -22.05 -12.85 32.82
N PHE A 394 -22.95 -12.25 32.04
CA PHE A 394 -22.66 -11.14 31.13
C PHE A 394 -22.33 -9.88 31.91
N GLU A 395 -21.11 -9.80 32.40
CA GLU A 395 -20.57 -8.54 32.89
C GLU A 395 -20.13 -7.71 31.70
N HIS A 396 -20.69 -6.50 31.59
CA HIS A 396 -20.22 -5.50 30.63
C HIS A 396 -18.69 -5.41 30.78
N PRO A 397 -17.88 -5.39 29.70
CA PRO A 397 -16.40 -5.37 29.79
C PRO A 397 -15.80 -4.17 30.56
N HIS A 398 -16.64 -3.32 31.13
CA HIS A 398 -16.30 -2.12 31.90
C HIS A 398 -16.85 -2.15 33.34
N SER A 399 -17.46 -3.26 33.76
CA SER A 399 -17.89 -3.49 35.15
C SER A 399 -16.77 -4.08 36.03
N ALA A 400 -15.73 -4.66 35.42
CA ALA A 400 -14.52 -5.04 36.12
C ALA A 400 -13.72 -3.79 36.53
N SER A 401 -13.60 -3.59 37.85
CA SER A 401 -12.98 -2.47 38.55
C SER A 401 -11.69 -1.92 37.92
N GLU A 402 -11.66 -0.59 37.78
CA GLU A 402 -10.51 0.24 37.40
C GLU A 402 -9.40 0.17 38.47
N ALA A 403 -8.51 -0.82 38.38
CA ALA A 403 -7.32 -0.89 39.25
C ALA A 403 -6.01 -0.51 38.54
N GLY A 404 -6.08 0.10 37.35
CA GLY A 404 -4.90 0.40 36.52
C GLY A 404 -5.02 1.68 35.70
N ASN A 405 -5.50 2.78 36.30
CA ASN A 405 -5.52 4.11 35.69
C ASN A 405 -4.11 4.70 35.69
N ASN A 406 -3.27 4.27 34.74
CA ASN A 406 -2.24 5.14 34.21
C ASN A 406 -2.76 5.70 32.88
N LEU A 407 -2.72 7.03 32.74
CA LEU A 407 -2.85 7.77 31.48
C LEU A 407 -1.70 7.37 30.55
N ASP A 408 -1.76 6.13 30.04
CA ASP A 408 -0.79 5.67 29.07
C ASP A 408 -1.05 6.44 27.76
N PRO A 409 -0.07 7.18 27.23
CA PRO A 409 -0.27 7.98 26.01
C PRO A 409 -0.73 7.13 24.82
N ASN A 410 -0.41 5.83 24.82
CA ASN A 410 -0.91 4.86 23.83
C ASN A 410 -2.44 4.65 23.89
N ASN A 411 -3.05 4.68 25.08
CA ASN A 411 -4.49 4.50 25.23
C ASN A 411 -5.26 5.73 24.71
N LEU A 412 -4.73 6.93 24.94
CA LEU A 412 -5.35 8.18 24.50
C LEU A 412 -5.27 8.32 22.97
N LYS A 413 -4.13 7.98 22.36
CA LYS A 413 -3.96 7.85 20.91
C LYS A 413 -4.99 6.88 20.31
N ASP A 414 -5.12 5.68 20.87
CA ASP A 414 -6.04 4.66 20.35
C ASP A 414 -7.51 5.13 20.40
N ILE A 415 -7.91 5.86 21.44
CA ILE A 415 -9.27 6.42 21.57
C ILE A 415 -9.51 7.57 20.59
N ARG A 416 -8.54 8.48 20.39
CA ARG A 416 -8.63 9.54 19.37
C ARG A 416 -8.79 8.95 17.96
N ILE A 417 -7.95 7.98 17.61
CA ILE A 417 -8.04 7.26 16.32
C ILE A 417 -9.40 6.59 16.18
N ARG A 418 -9.97 6.02 17.25
CA ARG A 418 -11.29 5.40 17.21
C ARG A 418 -12.41 6.42 16.96
N LEU A 419 -12.38 7.57 17.63
CA LEU A 419 -13.34 8.65 17.37
C LEU A 419 -13.27 9.07 15.89
N LEU A 420 -12.07 9.33 15.39
CA LEU A 420 -11.83 9.74 14.00
C LEU A 420 -12.29 8.69 12.98
N ASN A 421 -12.08 7.40 13.23
CA ASN A 421 -12.65 6.33 12.41
C ASN A 421 -14.19 6.35 12.42
N GLY A 422 -14.81 6.66 13.57
CA GLY A 422 -16.26 6.85 13.68
C GLY A 422 -16.76 8.08 12.89
N VAL A 423 -15.97 9.16 12.88
CA VAL A 423 -16.24 10.36 12.07
C VAL A 423 -16.18 10.02 10.58
N GLN A 424 -15.15 9.27 10.12
CA GLN A 424 -15.07 8.79 8.74
C GLN A 424 -16.26 7.92 8.34
N ALA A 425 -16.66 6.99 9.20
CA ALA A 425 -17.83 6.15 8.94
C ALA A 425 -19.11 6.99 8.81
N ALA A 426 -19.26 8.04 9.62
CA ALA A 426 -20.38 8.97 9.52
C ALA A 426 -20.35 9.79 8.22
N TYR A 427 -19.18 10.20 7.71
CA TYR A 427 -19.06 10.86 6.41
C TYR A 427 -19.45 9.93 5.26
N TRP A 428 -19.01 8.68 5.27
CA TRP A 428 -19.45 7.68 4.30
C TRP A 428 -20.96 7.51 4.29
N GLY A 429 -21.58 7.33 5.47
CA GLY A 429 -23.04 7.24 5.55
C GLY A 429 -23.75 8.48 5.01
N MET A 430 -23.21 9.68 5.23
CA MET A 430 -23.78 10.90 4.66
C MET A 430 -23.61 10.99 3.13
N LEU A 431 -22.52 10.45 2.58
CA LEU A 431 -22.30 10.39 1.13
C LEU A 431 -23.28 9.39 0.49
N ASP A 432 -23.44 8.21 1.08
CA ASP A 432 -24.36 7.17 0.60
C ASP A 432 -25.83 7.63 0.66
N GLU A 433 -26.20 8.37 1.71
CA GLU A 433 -27.51 9.01 1.84
C GLU A 433 -27.70 10.22 0.89
N GLY A 434 -26.66 10.64 0.15
CA GLY A 434 -26.71 11.80 -0.75
C GLY A 434 -26.79 13.15 -0.03
N ARG A 435 -26.41 13.22 1.25
CA ARG A 435 -26.45 14.46 2.06
C ARG A 435 -25.24 15.37 1.85
N ILE A 436 -24.12 14.83 1.39
CA ILE A 436 -22.91 15.58 1.05
C ILE A 436 -22.47 15.25 -0.38
N MET A 437 -21.88 16.22 -1.06
CA MET A 437 -21.26 15.99 -2.36
C MET A 437 -19.95 15.20 -2.22
N GLN A 438 -19.57 14.48 -3.28
CA GLN A 438 -18.34 13.69 -3.32
C GLN A 438 -17.08 14.54 -3.09
N THR A 439 -17.03 15.77 -3.62
CA THR A 439 -15.94 16.73 -3.40
C THR A 439 -15.82 17.12 -1.92
N THR A 440 -16.93 17.40 -1.26
CA THR A 440 -17.00 17.69 0.17
C THR A 440 -16.56 16.50 1.02
N ALA A 441 -17.03 15.29 0.68
CA ALA A 441 -16.64 14.06 1.38
C ALA A 441 -15.13 13.82 1.32
N ILE A 442 -14.48 14.06 0.17
CA ILE A 442 -13.03 13.89 0.04
C ILE A 442 -12.26 14.85 0.95
N ILE A 443 -12.67 16.12 0.99
CA ILE A 443 -12.03 17.13 1.85
C ILE A 443 -12.17 16.74 3.34
N LEU A 444 -13.36 16.33 3.74
CA LEU A 444 -13.67 15.87 5.11
C LEU A 444 -12.91 14.60 5.49
N MET A 445 -12.81 13.64 4.59
CA MET A 445 -12.06 12.40 4.84
C MET A 445 -10.55 12.66 4.93
N GLN A 446 -10.02 13.55 4.07
CA GLN A 446 -8.61 13.93 4.08
C GLN A 446 -8.24 14.63 5.38
N SER A 447 -9.08 15.54 5.91
CA SER A 447 -8.80 16.20 7.18
C SER A 447 -8.74 15.22 8.35
N VAL A 448 -9.60 14.20 8.33
CA VAL A 448 -9.57 13.12 9.33
C VAL A 448 -8.31 12.25 9.18
N ASP A 449 -7.92 11.89 7.96
CA ASP A 449 -6.69 11.12 7.71
C ASP A 449 -5.45 11.89 8.22
N GLU A 450 -5.40 13.21 8.02
CA GLU A 450 -4.35 14.09 8.55
C GLU A 450 -4.34 14.14 10.09
N ALA A 451 -5.52 14.16 10.73
CA ALA A 451 -5.63 14.14 12.19
C ALA A 451 -5.28 12.77 12.79
N ILE A 452 -5.60 11.66 12.13
CA ILE A 452 -5.22 10.30 12.57
C ILE A 452 -3.70 10.19 12.66
N ASP A 453 -2.96 10.79 11.73
CA ASP A 453 -1.50 10.83 11.75
C ASP A 453 -0.93 11.58 12.96
N LEU A 454 -1.61 12.67 13.37
CA LEU A 454 -1.18 13.55 14.44
C LEU A 454 -1.71 13.12 15.82
N ALA A 455 -2.67 12.18 15.87
CA ALA A 455 -3.36 11.74 17.09
C ALA A 455 -2.41 11.22 18.20
N ALA A 456 -1.19 10.82 17.83
CA ALA A 456 -0.14 10.38 18.77
C ALA A 456 0.54 11.53 19.52
N HIS A 457 0.56 12.74 18.95
CA HIS A 457 1.35 13.88 19.45
C HIS A 457 0.50 15.11 19.74
N GLU A 458 -0.64 15.26 19.08
CA GLU A 458 -1.57 16.38 19.24
C GLU A 458 -2.95 15.90 19.69
N CYS A 459 -3.72 16.84 20.28
CA CYS A 459 -5.15 16.69 20.48
C CYS A 459 -5.88 16.60 19.14
N LEU A 460 -7.17 16.25 19.16
CA LEU A 460 -8.01 16.29 17.94
C LEU A 460 -7.83 17.64 17.21
N CYS A 461 -7.58 17.53 15.90
CA CYS A 461 -7.18 18.66 15.07
C CYS A 461 -7.74 18.57 13.64
N ASP A 462 -8.74 17.71 13.38
CA ASP A 462 -9.29 17.55 12.04
C ASP A 462 -10.07 18.79 11.58
N TRP A 463 -10.49 19.68 12.49
CA TRP A 463 -11.04 20.98 12.11
C TRP A 463 -10.00 21.91 11.48
N LYS A 464 -8.74 21.90 11.95
CA LYS A 464 -7.69 22.80 11.44
C LYS A 464 -7.46 22.65 9.93
N GLY A 465 -7.52 21.42 9.42
CA GLY A 465 -7.40 21.15 7.98
C GLY A 465 -8.58 21.72 7.16
N LEU A 466 -9.77 21.77 7.76
CA LEU A 466 -11.00 22.24 7.13
C LEU A 466 -11.13 23.77 7.13
N GLN A 467 -10.54 24.46 8.11
CA GLN A 467 -10.64 25.93 8.22
C GLN A 467 -10.26 26.66 6.93
N SER A 468 -9.23 26.18 6.22
CA SER A 468 -8.78 26.78 4.96
C SER A 468 -9.84 26.74 3.84
N ASN A 469 -10.74 25.75 3.88
CA ASN A 469 -11.80 25.57 2.90
C ASN A 469 -13.06 26.36 3.26
N VAL A 470 -13.25 26.67 4.54
CA VAL A 470 -14.39 27.44 5.07
C VAL A 470 -14.13 28.96 4.98
N HIS A 471 -12.88 29.40 5.15
CA HIS A 471 -12.54 30.83 5.13
C HIS A 471 -12.54 31.41 3.70
N PHE A 472 -13.08 32.62 3.59
CA PHE A 472 -13.05 33.39 2.35
C PHE A 472 -11.67 34.01 2.13
N PRO A 473 -10.99 33.74 1.00
CA PRO A 473 -9.73 34.37 0.69
C PRO A 473 -9.87 35.87 0.54
N SER A 474 -8.86 36.63 0.96
CA SER A 474 -8.85 38.09 0.92
C SER A 474 -9.00 38.68 -0.49
N TYR A 475 -8.68 37.93 -1.55
CA TYR A 475 -8.88 38.36 -2.94
C TYR A 475 -10.35 38.43 -3.37
N TYR A 476 -11.29 37.78 -2.66
CA TYR A 476 -12.73 37.91 -2.96
C TYR A 476 -13.22 39.34 -2.72
N LYS A 477 -12.63 40.07 -1.76
CA LYS A 477 -12.88 41.50 -1.56
C LYS A 477 -12.43 42.34 -2.76
N PHE A 478 -11.37 41.91 -3.45
CA PHE A 478 -10.86 42.57 -4.65
C PHE A 478 -11.73 42.26 -5.88
N LEU A 479 -12.22 41.02 -6.02
CA LEU A 479 -13.17 40.63 -7.07
C LEU A 479 -14.48 41.43 -6.97
N GLN A 480 -14.97 41.70 -5.76
CA GLN A 480 -16.13 42.56 -5.49
C GLN A 480 -15.88 44.04 -5.86
N ALA A 481 -14.63 44.49 -5.87
CA ALA A 481 -14.24 45.87 -6.20
C ALA A 481 -13.87 46.07 -7.69
N SER A 482 -13.74 44.99 -8.47
CA SER A 482 -13.26 45.00 -9.86
C SER A 482 -14.38 45.01 -10.90
N ILE A 483 -14.04 45.25 -12.17
CA ILE A 483 -14.94 45.26 -13.36
C ILE A 483 -15.48 43.85 -13.72
N CYS A 484 -15.32 42.84 -12.85
CA CYS A 484 -15.81 41.50 -13.12
C CYS A 484 -17.36 41.47 -13.11
N PRO A 485 -18.02 40.75 -14.02
CA PRO A 485 -19.48 40.70 -14.08
C PRO A 485 -20.07 40.21 -12.75
N GLN A 486 -20.88 41.05 -12.11
CA GLN A 486 -21.45 40.83 -10.77
C GLN A 486 -22.16 39.47 -10.63
N ARG A 487 -22.77 38.95 -11.71
CA ARG A 487 -23.41 37.63 -11.73
C ARG A 487 -22.43 36.48 -11.50
N MET A 488 -21.23 36.53 -12.07
CA MET A 488 -20.22 35.48 -11.85
C MET A 488 -19.66 35.55 -10.43
N VAL A 489 -19.37 36.75 -9.94
CA VAL A 489 -18.89 36.93 -8.56
C VAL A 489 -19.93 36.40 -7.58
N ALA A 490 -21.22 36.74 -7.77
CA ALA A 490 -22.31 36.23 -6.95
C ALA A 490 -22.42 34.69 -7.01
N TYR A 491 -22.35 34.11 -8.21
CA TYR A 491 -22.40 32.66 -8.38
C TYR A 491 -21.28 31.94 -7.62
N PHE A 492 -20.01 32.34 -7.82
CA PHE A 492 -18.88 31.73 -7.12
C PHE A 492 -18.92 31.96 -5.61
N THR A 493 -19.41 33.12 -5.14
CA THR A 493 -19.59 33.36 -3.70
C THR A 493 -20.66 32.46 -3.10
N VAL A 494 -21.78 32.23 -3.80
CA VAL A 494 -22.86 31.37 -3.32
C VAL A 494 -22.41 29.91 -3.31
N GLU A 495 -21.78 29.44 -4.38
CA GLU A 495 -21.26 28.07 -4.49
C GLU A 495 -20.24 27.78 -3.37
N ARG A 496 -19.35 28.75 -3.08
CA ARG A 496 -18.36 28.60 -2.01
C ARG A 496 -18.99 28.66 -0.62
N LEU A 497 -19.98 29.53 -0.41
CA LEU A 497 -20.73 29.62 0.85
C LEU A 497 -21.51 28.31 1.11
N GLU A 498 -22.15 27.78 0.08
CA GLU A 498 -22.86 26.51 0.12
C GLU A 498 -21.90 25.37 0.50
N SER A 499 -20.76 25.26 -0.17
CA SER A 499 -19.72 24.27 0.15
C SER A 499 -19.22 24.40 1.60
N ALA A 500 -18.94 25.62 2.07
CA ALA A 500 -18.52 25.88 3.44
C ALA A 500 -19.59 25.45 4.46
N CYS A 501 -20.87 25.80 4.23
CA CYS A 501 -21.97 25.38 5.08
C CYS A 501 -22.12 23.85 5.14
N TYR A 502 -21.98 23.15 4.00
CA TYR A 502 -22.02 21.70 3.98
C TYR A 502 -20.86 21.07 4.76
N ILE A 503 -19.63 21.61 4.62
CA ILE A 503 -18.46 21.15 5.38
C ILE A 503 -18.73 21.29 6.89
N CYS A 504 -19.15 22.47 7.36
CA CYS A 504 -19.43 22.70 8.78
C CYS A 504 -20.56 21.79 9.31
N ALA A 505 -21.67 21.70 8.56
CA ALA A 505 -22.82 20.90 8.97
C ALA A 505 -22.48 19.40 9.04
N ALA A 506 -21.75 18.89 8.05
CA ALA A 506 -21.29 17.51 8.01
C ALA A 506 -20.32 17.22 9.16
N PHE A 507 -19.34 18.09 9.40
CA PHE A 507 -18.37 17.99 10.50
C PHE A 507 -19.08 17.87 11.86
N LEU A 508 -19.95 18.83 12.18
CA LEU A 508 -20.69 18.87 13.45
C LEU A 508 -21.55 17.62 13.65
N ARG A 509 -22.20 17.15 12.57
CA ARG A 509 -23.07 15.96 12.62
C ARG A 509 -22.24 14.69 12.81
N ALA A 510 -21.14 14.54 12.10
CA ALA A 510 -20.25 13.39 12.20
C ALA A 510 -19.63 13.28 13.60
N HIS A 511 -19.10 14.39 14.14
CA HIS A 511 -18.56 14.42 15.51
C HIS A 511 -19.64 14.11 16.55
N ARG A 512 -20.89 14.53 16.35
CA ARG A 512 -21.99 14.18 17.25
C ARG A 512 -22.31 12.69 17.22
N ILE A 513 -22.31 12.07 16.05
CA ILE A 513 -22.55 10.62 15.88
C ILE A 513 -21.40 9.84 16.51
N ALA A 514 -20.17 10.18 16.17
CA ALA A 514 -18.96 9.51 16.67
C ALA A 514 -18.84 9.58 18.20
N ARG A 515 -19.13 10.74 18.82
CA ARG A 515 -19.14 10.89 20.28
C ARG A 515 -20.16 9.97 20.96
N ARG A 516 -21.39 9.86 20.41
CA ARG A 516 -22.42 8.96 20.95
C ARG A 516 -21.97 7.50 20.86
N GLN A 517 -21.40 7.10 19.74
CA GLN A 517 -20.88 5.74 19.56
C GLN A 517 -19.72 5.46 20.51
N LEU A 518 -18.77 6.39 20.65
CA LEU A 518 -17.64 6.25 21.57
C LEU A 518 -18.09 6.15 23.03
N HIS A 519 -19.05 6.97 23.44
CA HIS A 519 -19.59 6.94 24.80
C HIS A 519 -20.34 5.64 25.10
N GLY A 520 -21.14 5.14 24.16
CA GLY A 520 -21.77 3.82 24.29
C GLY A 520 -20.75 2.69 24.38
N PHE A 521 -19.61 2.84 23.70
CA PHE A 521 -18.58 1.81 23.62
C PHE A 521 -17.65 1.74 24.84
N ILE A 522 -17.18 2.88 25.36
CA ILE A 522 -16.16 2.94 26.43
C ILE A 522 -16.77 3.25 27.80
N GLY A 523 -18.03 3.70 27.86
CA GLY A 523 -18.66 4.15 29.09
C GLY A 523 -18.06 5.46 29.62
N GLY A 524 -18.17 5.68 30.93
CA GLY A 524 -17.74 6.90 31.62
C GLY A 524 -16.25 6.94 32.01
N SER A 525 -15.35 6.38 31.21
CA SER A 525 -13.91 6.44 31.50
C SER A 525 -13.35 7.86 31.34
N ASP A 526 -12.46 8.28 32.24
CA ASP A 526 -11.78 9.59 32.21
C ASP A 526 -11.04 9.85 30.88
N ILE A 527 -10.56 8.81 30.21
CA ILE A 527 -9.86 8.96 28.92
C ILE A 527 -10.86 9.26 27.80
N ALA A 528 -12.04 8.62 27.83
CA ALA A 528 -13.09 8.87 26.85
C ALA A 528 -13.70 10.26 27.03
N SER A 529 -13.89 10.72 28.27
CA SER A 529 -14.39 12.07 28.55
C SER A 529 -13.41 13.15 28.05
N THR A 530 -12.10 12.92 28.18
CA THR A 530 -11.06 13.81 27.65
C THR A 530 -11.17 13.97 26.12
N VAL A 531 -11.24 12.86 25.37
CA VAL A 531 -11.35 12.88 23.90
C VAL A 531 -12.70 13.46 23.45
N ILE A 532 -13.77 13.23 24.19
CA ILE A 532 -15.08 13.85 23.94
C ILE A 532 -15.01 15.37 24.12
N ASN A 533 -14.32 15.85 25.15
CA ASN A 533 -14.14 17.29 25.40
C ASN A 533 -13.30 17.95 24.29
N GLU A 534 -12.24 17.29 23.81
CA GLU A 534 -11.47 17.75 22.64
C GLU A 534 -12.39 17.91 21.42
N SER A 535 -13.24 16.91 21.14
CA SER A 535 -14.20 16.93 20.03
C SER A 535 -15.29 18.01 20.20
N VAL A 536 -15.69 18.32 21.44
CA VAL A 536 -16.62 19.43 21.74
C VAL A 536 -15.97 20.77 21.42
N ALA A 537 -14.71 20.98 21.81
CA ALA A 537 -14.00 22.24 21.59
C ALA A 537 -13.85 22.55 20.09
N GLU A 538 -13.46 21.59 19.26
CA GLU A 538 -13.45 21.78 17.80
C GLU A 538 -14.85 22.04 17.23
N GLY A 539 -15.86 21.38 17.79
CA GLY A 539 -17.25 21.61 17.41
C GLY A 539 -17.78 23.00 17.80
N GLU A 540 -17.17 23.68 18.77
CA GLU A 540 -17.49 25.08 19.09
C GLU A 540 -16.82 26.03 18.11
N GLU A 541 -15.59 25.76 17.69
CA GLU A 541 -14.90 26.57 16.67
C GLU A 541 -15.53 26.43 15.28
N ALA A 542 -16.14 25.28 14.99
CA ALA A 542 -16.85 25.03 13.74
C ALA A 542 -18.25 25.67 13.64
N ARG A 543 -18.83 26.06 14.78
CA ARG A 543 -20.14 26.74 14.83
C ARG A 543 -19.97 28.25 14.67
#